data_AF-A0A4R4XEL3-F1
#
_entry.id   AF-A0A4R4XEL3-F1
#
_cell.length_a   1.000
_cell.length_b   1.000
_cell.length_c   1.000
_cell.angle_alpha   90.00
_cell.angle_beta   90.00
_cell.angle_gamma   90.00
#
_symmetry.space_group_name_H-M   'P 1'
#
loop_
_entity.id
_entity.type
_entity.pdbx_description
1 polymer ?
#
loop_
_entity_poly.entity_id
_entity_poly.type
_entity_poly.pdbx_seq_one_letter_code
_entity_poly.pdbx_strand_id
1 'polypeptide(L)' 'MNMGQSKGQTFDRVLIFPTSKLKTYLHTCNPADAGDRAKFYVAVTRARHSVSFVLDG' A
#
# COMPACT_ATOMS: atom_id res chain seq x y z
N MET A 1 9.59 -6.79 -4.78
CA MET A 1 10.07 -5.46 -4.33
C MET A 1 9.27 -5.07 -3.09
N ASN A 2 9.93 -4.67 -2.01
CA ASN A 2 9.23 -4.16 -0.83
C ASN A 2 8.98 -2.64 -0.94
N MET A 3 8.14 -2.08 -0.06
CA MET A 3 7.78 -0.66 -0.09
C MET A 3 9.01 0.27 0.03
N GLY A 4 10.02 -0.12 0.80
CA GLY A 4 11.27 0.63 0.94
C GLY A 4 12.12 0.65 -0.33
N GLN A 5 12.30 -0.50 -0.97
CA GLN A 5 13.03 -0.64 -2.25
C GLN A 5 12.36 0.12 -3.39
N SER A 6 11.03 0.28 -3.34
CA SER A 6 10.28 1.03 -4.35
C SER A 6 10.44 2.54 -4.27
N LYS A 7 11.04 3.07 -3.19
CA LYS A 7 11.21 4.51 -2.99
C LYS A 7 12.04 5.11 -4.11
N GLY A 8 11.54 6.19 -4.71
CA GLY A 8 12.20 6.86 -5.84
C GLY A 8 11.94 6.23 -7.20
N GLN A 9 11.26 5.06 -7.24
CA GLN A 9 10.83 4.42 -8.49
C GLN A 9 9.34 4.68 -8.72
N THR A 10 8.88 4.62 -9.97
CA THR A 10 7.47 4.69 -10.33
C THR A 10 7.15 3.65 -11.41
N PHE A 11 5.91 3.17 -11.43
CA PHE A 11 5.44 2.12 -12.31
C PHE A 11 4.06 2.48 -12.85
N ASP A 12 3.71 2.01 -14.05
CA ASP A 12 2.43 2.35 -14.68
C ASP A 12 1.24 1.83 -13.86
N ARG A 13 1.34 0.60 -13.33
CA ARG A 13 0.34 -0.04 -12.47
C ARG A 13 1.04 -0.74 -11.30
N VAL A 14 0.45 -0.69 -10.10
CA VAL A 14 1.01 -1.30 -8.89
C VAL A 14 -0.02 -2.18 -8.20
N LEU A 15 0.39 -3.43 -7.93
CA LEU A 15 -0.31 -4.35 -7.03
C LEU A 15 0.34 -4.28 -5.64
N ILE A 16 -0.42 -3.88 -4.63
CA ILE A 16 0.02 -3.81 -3.24
C ILE A 16 -0.49 -5.03 -2.49
N PHE A 17 0.43 -5.79 -1.91
CA PHE A 17 0.12 -6.83 -0.93
C PHE A 17 0.16 -6.19 0.46
N PRO A 18 -1.00 -5.92 1.09
CA PRO A 18 -1.07 -5.20 2.35
C PRO A 18 -0.58 -6.05 3.52
N THR A 19 0.04 -5.40 4.50
CA THR A 19 0.35 -6.01 5.81
C THR A 19 -0.93 -6.22 6.61
N SER A 20 -0.91 -7.04 7.66
CA SER A 20 -2.11 -7.32 8.47
C SER A 20 -2.78 -6.05 9.01
N LYS A 21 -1.99 -5.06 9.45
CA LYS A 21 -2.50 -3.75 9.90
C LYS A 21 -3.17 -2.98 8.77
N LEU A 22 -2.56 -3.00 7.58
CA LEU A 22 -3.12 -2.34 6.41
C LEU A 22 -4.39 -3.04 5.91
N LYS A 23 -4.47 -4.38 6.01
CA LYS A 23 -5.72 -5.14 5.78
C LYS A 23 -6.81 -4.65 6.72
N THR A 24 -6.55 -4.57 8.04
CA THR A 24 -7.51 -4.02 9.02
C THR A 24 -7.96 -2.62 8.62
N TYR A 25 -7.02 -1.72 8.29
CA TYR A 25 -7.36 -0.37 7.85
C TYR A 25 -8.24 -0.33 6.61
N LEU A 26 -8.01 -1.21 5.62
CA LEU A 26 -8.84 -1.29 4.42
C LEU A 26 -10.28 -1.72 4.74
N HIS A 27 -10.51 -2.45 5.84
CA HIS A 27 -11.84 -2.83 6.31
C HIS A 27 -12.47 -1.79 7.25
N THR A 28 -11.70 -1.17 8.14
CA THR A 28 -12.22 -0.25 9.16
C THR A 28 -12.27 1.20 8.70
N CYS A 29 -11.51 1.55 7.67
CA CYS A 29 -11.24 2.92 7.22
C CYS A 29 -10.68 3.83 8.33
N ASN A 30 -10.22 3.28 9.46
CA ASN A 30 -9.71 4.05 10.59
C ASN A 30 -8.19 4.22 10.48
N PRO A 31 -7.66 5.46 10.30
CA PRO A 31 -6.23 5.70 10.15
C PRO A 31 -5.35 5.22 11.31
N ALA A 32 -5.93 5.01 12.51
CA ALA A 32 -5.22 4.43 13.65
C ALA A 32 -4.79 2.98 13.41
N ASP A 33 -5.53 2.24 12.57
CA ASP A 33 -5.30 0.82 12.30
C ASP A 33 -4.24 0.60 11.20
N ALA A 34 -3.93 1.63 10.41
CA ALA A 34 -3.05 1.56 9.24
C ALA A 34 -1.58 1.24 9.54
N GLY A 35 -1.16 1.32 10.81
CA GLY A 35 0.23 1.13 11.21
C GLY A 35 1.16 2.20 10.63
N ASP A 36 2.17 1.77 9.87
CA ASP A 36 3.15 2.67 9.24
C ASP A 36 2.56 3.37 8.00
N ARG A 37 1.88 4.49 8.27
CA ARG A 37 1.23 5.34 7.26
C ARG A 37 2.21 5.90 6.23
N ALA A 38 3.48 6.10 6.58
CA ALA A 38 4.49 6.61 5.66
C ALA A 38 4.84 5.55 4.60
N LYS A 39 4.99 4.29 4.98
CA LYS A 39 5.19 3.19 4.02
C LYS A 39 3.98 3.00 3.11
N PHE A 40 2.77 3.15 3.65
CA PHE A 40 1.56 3.08 2.86
C PHE A 40 1.50 4.19 1.79
N TYR A 41 1.78 5.44 2.19
CA TYR A 41 1.86 6.57 1.27
C TYR A 41 2.90 6.34 0.17
N VAL A 42 4.09 5.84 0.53
CA VAL A 42 5.13 5.50 -0.46
C VAL A 42 4.59 4.45 -1.44
N ALA A 43 3.98 3.37 -0.96
CA ALA A 43 3.47 2.29 -1.81
C ALA A 43 2.42 2.77 -2.82
N VAL A 44 1.45 3.57 -2.37
CA VAL A 44 0.36 4.10 -3.22
C VAL A 44 0.91 5.08 -4.26
N THR A 45 1.84 5.96 -3.88
CA THR A 45 2.43 6.95 -4.80
C THR A 45 3.41 6.38 -5.82
N ARG A 46 3.67 5.06 -5.80
CA ARG A 46 4.51 4.43 -6.84
C ARG A 46 3.76 4.23 -8.16
N ALA A 47 2.43 4.22 -8.16
CA ALA A 47 1.64 4.01 -9.37
C ALA A 47 1.40 5.33 -10.12
N ARG A 48 1.56 5.28 -11.46
CA ARG A 48 1.26 6.41 -12.35
C ARG A 48 -0.20 6.43 -12.79
N HIS A 49 -0.80 5.27 -13.01
CA HIS A 49 -2.16 5.16 -13.54
C HIS A 49 -3.13 4.45 -12.59
N SER A 50 -2.74 3.35 -11.97
CA SER A 50 -3.65 2.58 -11.09
C SER A 50 -2.95 1.82 -9.97
N VAL A 51 -3.62 1.77 -8.82
CA VAL A 51 -3.24 0.94 -7.66
C VAL A 51 -4.33 -0.08 -7.39
N SER A 52 -3.96 -1.31 -7.07
CA SER A 52 -4.90 -2.34 -6.61
C SER A 52 -4.33 -3.10 -5.42
N PHE A 53 -5.18 -3.45 -4.46
CA PHE A 53 -4.82 -4.23 -3.28
C PHE A 53 -5.18 -5.70 -3.49
N VAL A 54 -4.23 -6.59 -3.23
CA VAL A 54 -4.48 -8.04 -3.26
C VAL A 54 -4.81 -8.49 -1.84
N LEU A 55 -6.03 -8.99 -1.65
CA LEU A 55 -6.51 -9.49 -0.37
C LEU A 55 -6.81 -10.98 -0.52
N ASP A 56 -6.16 -11.79 0.32
CA ASP A 56 -6.54 -13.19 0.51
C ASP A 56 -7.63 -13.23 1.58
N GLY A 57 -8.76 -13.88 1.25
CA GLY A 57 -9.94 -14.00 2.10
C GLY A 57 -9.78 -15.01 3.24
#